data_AF-A0A2T0SP26-F1
#
_entry.id   AF-A0A2T0SP26-F1
#
_cell.length_a   1.000
_cell.length_b   1.000
_cell.length_c   1.000
_cell.angle_alpha   90.00
_cell.angle_beta   90.00
_cell.angle_gamma   90.00
#
_symmetry.space_group_name_H-M   'P 1'
#
loop_
_entity.id
_entity.type
_entity.pdbx_description
1 polymer ?
#
loop_
_entity_poly.entity_id
_entity_poly.type
_entity_poly.pdbx_seq_one_letter_code
_entity_poly.pdbx_strand_id
1 'polypeptide(L)'
;MNRVDSSPELERLTEQEAFANLRTVLELCAAGEVKCSDKTSRPSAATIRTIGSHLAQGDFYAEDPIAAFAWPLLLQAGGFAALDGTRLRLTPKGRSVLGKPSAESIRHLWRRWLTHAVIDEFSRIEQIKGQHAPNVLTSAKTRRRMVATGVGHLS
;
A
#
# COMPACT_ATOMS: atom_id res chain seq x y z
N MET A 1 -36.56 9.95 -21.10
CA MET A 1 -35.30 9.65 -21.79
C MET A 1 -34.19 9.80 -20.76
N ASN A 2 -33.64 8.69 -20.25
CA ASN A 2 -32.61 8.73 -19.20
C ASN A 2 -31.31 9.31 -19.74
N ARG A 3 -30.81 10.35 -19.09
CA ARG A 3 -29.46 10.88 -19.28
C ARG A 3 -28.51 9.81 -18.75
N VAL A 4 -27.85 9.08 -19.65
CA VAL A 4 -26.69 8.28 -19.29
C VAL A 4 -25.69 9.26 -18.70
N ASP A 5 -25.44 9.15 -17.40
CA ASP A 5 -24.37 9.88 -16.74
C ASP A 5 -23.07 9.33 -17.31
N SER A 6 -22.56 9.98 -18.35
CA SER A 6 -21.28 9.68 -18.96
C SER A 6 -20.19 10.14 -18.02
N SER A 7 -19.99 9.41 -16.92
CA SER A 7 -18.76 9.48 -16.16
C SER A 7 -17.61 9.29 -17.16
N PRO A 8 -16.65 10.21 -17.23
CA PRO A 8 -15.57 10.11 -18.20
C PRO A 8 -14.83 8.79 -17.99
N GLU A 9 -14.60 8.07 -19.09
CA GLU A 9 -13.73 6.90 -19.09
C GLU A 9 -12.32 7.38 -18.72
N LEU A 10 -11.85 6.98 -17.53
CA LEU A 10 -10.58 7.42 -16.99
C LEU A 10 -9.53 6.32 -17.22
N GLU A 11 -8.58 6.58 -18.13
CA GLU A 11 -7.38 5.77 -18.26
C GLU A 11 -6.37 6.14 -17.16
N ARG A 12 -5.86 5.14 -16.44
CA ARG A 12 -4.86 5.31 -15.38
C ARG A 12 -3.55 4.62 -15.72
N LEU A 13 -2.48 5.41 -15.83
CA LEU A 13 -1.13 4.92 -16.08
C LEU A 13 -0.49 4.42 -14.78
N THR A 14 -1.01 3.30 -14.27
CA THR A 14 -0.70 2.79 -12.91
C THR A 14 0.78 2.51 -12.66
N GLU A 15 1.57 2.19 -13.68
CA GLU A 15 3.03 2.08 -13.58
C GLU A 15 3.68 3.41 -13.20
N GLN A 16 3.33 4.49 -13.90
CA GLN A 16 3.85 5.84 -13.63
C GLN A 16 3.35 6.35 -12.28
N GLU A 17 2.08 6.10 -11.97
CA GLU A 17 1.50 6.41 -10.66
C GLU A 17 2.25 5.71 -9.53
N ALA A 18 2.69 4.46 -9.70
CA ALA A 18 3.42 3.74 -8.66
C ALA A 18 4.74 4.43 -8.29
N PHE A 19 5.47 4.99 -9.26
CA PHE A 19 6.69 5.75 -9.00
C PHE A 19 6.40 7.06 -8.27
N ALA A 20 5.41 7.82 -8.73
CA ALA A 20 4.99 9.06 -8.09
C ALA A 20 4.52 8.81 -6.65
N ASN A 21 3.64 7.82 -6.45
CA ASN A 21 3.10 7.45 -5.15
C ASN A 21 4.18 6.95 -4.19
N LEU A 22 5.15 6.14 -4.67
CA LEU A 22 6.29 5.73 -3.85
C LEU A 22 7.06 6.95 -3.33
N ARG A 23 7.38 7.90 -4.22
CA ARG A 23 8.06 9.13 -3.85
C ARG A 23 7.28 9.91 -2.80
N THR A 24 6.00 10.19 -3.08
CA THR A 24 5.10 10.93 -2.21
C THR A 24 5.07 10.33 -0.79
N VAL A 25 4.87 9.03 -0.67
CA VAL A 25 4.75 8.41 0.66
C VAL A 25 6.08 8.40 1.41
N LEU A 26 7.22 8.29 0.70
CA LEU A 26 8.54 8.47 1.30
C LEU A 26 8.75 9.92 1.80
N GLU A 27 8.29 10.93 1.06
CA GLU A 27 8.32 12.34 1.48
C GLU A 27 7.46 12.56 2.72
N LEU A 28 6.24 12.02 2.77
CA LEU A 28 5.38 12.08 3.95
C LEU A 28 6.02 11.38 5.18
N CYS A 29 6.72 10.27 4.98
CA CYS A 29 7.49 9.62 6.05
C CYS A 29 8.65 10.51 6.53
N ALA A 30 9.36 11.17 5.60
CA ALA A 30 10.44 12.10 5.93
C ALA A 30 9.92 13.31 6.73
N ALA A 31 8.75 13.85 6.35
CA ALA A 31 8.04 14.91 7.07
C ALA A 31 7.46 14.45 8.42
N GLY A 32 7.40 13.14 8.68
CA GLY A 32 6.87 12.58 9.92
C GLY A 32 5.34 12.57 9.99
N GLU A 33 4.66 12.69 8.86
CA GLU A 33 3.20 12.74 8.74
C GLU A 33 2.55 11.35 8.76
N VAL A 34 3.33 10.31 8.48
CA VAL A 34 2.84 8.93 8.48
C VAL A 34 2.89 8.34 9.89
N LYS A 35 1.71 8.07 10.46
CA LYS A 35 1.57 7.36 11.74
C LYS A 35 1.02 5.94 11.54
N CYS A 36 1.64 4.98 12.20
CA CYS A 36 1.16 3.60 12.27
C CYS A 36 1.11 3.16 13.74
N SER A 37 0.19 2.25 14.05
CA SER A 37 0.11 1.68 15.41
C SER A 37 1.36 0.87 15.72
N ASP A 38 1.89 1.02 16.92
CA ASP A 38 2.94 0.15 17.47
C ASP A 38 2.50 -1.31 17.64
N LYS A 39 1.22 -1.54 17.98
CA LYS A 39 0.64 -2.88 18.19
C LYS A 39 0.36 -3.62 16.88
N THR A 40 -0.23 -2.93 15.90
CA THR A 40 -0.73 -3.59 14.68
C THR A 40 0.06 -3.22 13.43
N SER A 41 0.98 -2.26 13.53
CA SER A 41 1.70 -1.66 12.39
C SER A 41 0.80 -1.03 11.31
N ARG A 42 -0.53 -0.97 11.55
CA ARG A 42 -1.53 -0.43 10.62
C ARG A 42 -1.45 1.09 10.60
N PRO A 43 -1.61 1.72 9.42
CA PRO A 43 -1.77 3.17 9.34
C PRO A 43 -3.06 3.61 10.07
N SER A 44 -2.98 4.76 10.74
CA SER A 44 -4.16 5.38 11.35
C SER A 44 -5.15 5.88 10.28
N ALA A 45 -6.42 6.09 10.64
CA ALA A 45 -7.40 6.70 9.72
C ALA A 45 -6.95 8.09 9.22
N ALA A 46 -6.27 8.88 10.06
CA ALA A 46 -5.71 10.17 9.66
C ALA A 46 -4.56 10.01 8.64
N THR A 47 -3.69 9.01 8.84
CA THR A 47 -2.64 8.64 7.88
C THR A 47 -3.23 8.24 6.54
N ILE A 48 -4.29 7.42 6.54
CA ILE A 48 -4.97 6.97 5.31
C ILE A 48 -5.52 8.18 4.54
N ARG A 49 -6.21 9.10 5.21
CA ARG A 49 -6.71 10.33 4.57
C ARG A 49 -5.59 11.20 4.01
N THR A 50 -4.52 11.38 4.78
CA THR A 50 -3.35 12.17 4.36
C THR A 50 -2.70 11.55 3.13
N ILE A 51 -2.42 10.25 3.15
CA ILE A 51 -1.82 9.60 1.97
C ILE A 51 -2.77 9.69 0.77
N GLY A 52 -4.06 9.38 0.97
CA GLY A 52 -5.06 9.40 -0.09
C GLY A 52 -5.16 10.74 -0.83
N SER A 53 -5.07 11.87 -0.12
CA SER A 53 -5.09 13.21 -0.73
C SER A 53 -3.82 13.56 -1.51
N HIS A 54 -2.73 12.81 -1.29
CA HIS A 54 -1.43 13.05 -1.94
C HIS A 54 -1.10 12.00 -3.03
N LEU A 55 -1.89 10.93 -3.19
CA LEU A 55 -1.71 9.97 -4.27
C LEU A 55 -1.99 10.65 -5.63
N ALA A 56 -1.18 10.33 -6.64
CA ALA A 56 -1.16 11.00 -7.94
C ALA A 56 -2.54 11.07 -8.64
N GLN A 57 -3.38 10.05 -8.43
CA GLN A 57 -4.75 9.95 -8.96
C GLN A 57 -5.73 9.48 -7.87
N GLY A 58 -5.39 9.74 -6.59
CA GLY A 58 -6.16 9.25 -5.45
C GLY A 58 -6.19 7.71 -5.36
N ASP A 59 -7.09 7.23 -4.51
CA ASP A 59 -7.42 5.80 -4.40
C ASP A 59 -8.50 5.40 -5.41
N PHE A 60 -8.57 4.12 -5.76
CA PHE A 60 -9.65 3.61 -6.64
C PHE A 60 -10.99 3.58 -5.91
N TYR A 61 -10.96 3.34 -4.60
CA TYR A 61 -12.14 3.25 -3.75
C TYR A 61 -12.06 4.33 -2.67
N ALA A 62 -12.74 5.46 -2.88
CA ALA A 62 -12.66 6.61 -1.97
C ALA A 62 -13.12 6.27 -0.54
N GLU A 63 -14.19 5.51 -0.41
CA GLU A 63 -14.79 5.14 0.88
C GLU A 63 -14.03 4.00 1.59
N ASP A 64 -13.37 3.13 0.82
CA ASP A 64 -12.58 2.00 1.32
C ASP A 64 -11.16 1.97 0.74
N PRO A 65 -10.30 2.97 1.06
CA PRO A 65 -9.01 3.15 0.41
C PRO A 65 -8.12 1.91 0.50
N ILE A 66 -7.62 1.45 -0.64
CA ILE A 66 -6.72 0.29 -0.73
C ILE A 66 -5.27 0.76 -0.79
N ALA A 67 -4.94 1.65 -1.72
CA ALA A 67 -3.58 2.12 -1.93
C ALA A 67 -3.09 2.92 -0.72
N ALA A 68 -3.90 3.85 -0.21
CA ALA A 68 -3.52 4.68 0.94
C ALA A 68 -3.29 3.86 2.22
N PHE A 69 -4.02 2.75 2.38
CA PHE A 69 -3.78 1.78 3.44
C PHE A 69 -2.52 0.93 3.20
N ALA A 70 -2.30 0.48 1.96
CA ALA A 70 -1.22 -0.45 1.62
C ALA A 70 0.17 0.18 1.63
N TRP A 71 0.33 1.44 1.18
CA TRP A 71 1.65 2.05 1.01
C TRP A 71 2.52 2.04 2.28
N PRO A 72 2.04 2.45 3.47
CA PRO A 72 2.82 2.36 4.70
C PRO A 72 3.28 0.94 5.03
N LEU A 73 2.47 -0.07 4.70
CA LEU A 73 2.76 -1.48 4.96
C LEU A 73 3.81 -2.02 3.98
N LEU A 74 3.73 -1.60 2.72
CA LEU A 74 4.72 -1.91 1.69
C LEU A 74 6.09 -1.33 2.08
N LEU A 75 6.14 -0.07 2.52
CA LEU A 75 7.39 0.55 2.96
C LEU A 75 8.01 -0.17 4.17
N GLN A 76 7.20 -0.59 5.14
CA GLN A 76 7.66 -1.38 6.28
C GLN A 76 8.17 -2.77 5.85
N ALA A 77 7.41 -3.51 5.05
CA ALA A 77 7.80 -4.82 4.51
C ALA A 77 9.09 -4.76 3.67
N GLY A 78 9.23 -3.66 2.92
CA GLY A 78 10.39 -3.30 2.10
C GLY A 78 11.63 -2.90 2.89
N GLY A 79 11.49 -2.56 4.18
CA GLY A 79 12.55 -1.97 4.99
C GLY A 79 12.93 -0.55 4.54
N PHE A 80 12.06 0.15 3.82
CA PHE A 80 12.27 1.55 3.45
C PHE A 80 11.90 2.49 4.59
N ALA A 81 10.97 2.07 5.43
CA ALA A 81 10.64 2.79 6.65
C ALA A 81 10.42 1.81 7.81
N ALA A 82 10.63 2.27 9.03
CA ALA A 82 10.43 1.51 10.25
C ALA A 82 9.70 2.36 11.28
N LEU A 83 9.00 1.69 12.20
CA LEU A 83 8.33 2.36 13.30
C LEU A 83 9.36 2.93 14.28
N ASP A 84 9.15 4.18 14.64
CA ASP A 84 9.79 4.90 15.73
C ASP A 84 8.66 5.41 16.64
N GLY A 85 8.36 4.62 17.67
CA GLY A 85 7.09 4.70 18.40
C GLY A 85 5.91 4.48 17.45
N THR A 86 5.06 5.49 17.31
CA THR A 86 3.87 5.47 16.43
C THR A 86 4.10 6.15 15.07
N ARG A 87 5.31 6.62 14.79
CA ARG A 87 5.64 7.31 13.53
C ARG A 87 6.44 6.39 12.63
N LEU A 88 6.12 6.43 11.34
CA LEU A 88 6.88 5.71 10.34
C LEU A 88 8.03 6.59 9.83
N ARG A 89 9.28 6.19 10.09
CA ARG A 89 10.48 6.95 9.75
C ARG A 89 11.29 6.26 8.68
N LEU A 90 11.89 7.03 7.78
CA LEU A 90 12.77 6.47 6.75
C LEU A 90 13.99 5.79 7.36
N THR A 91 14.29 4.58 6.87
CA THR A 91 15.58 3.92 7.11
C THR A 91 16.65 4.56 6.21
N PRO A 92 17.96 4.25 6.40
CA PRO A 92 18.99 4.64 5.44
C PRO A 92 18.66 4.21 4.01
N LYS A 93 18.08 3.00 3.84
CA LYS A 93 17.63 2.50 2.55
C LYS A 93 16.51 3.34 1.96
N GLY A 94 15.50 3.69 2.77
CA GLY A 94 14.40 4.56 2.34
C GLY A 94 14.85 5.94 1.93
N ARG A 95 15.81 6.54 2.65
CA ARG A 95 16.41 7.84 2.27
C ARG A 95 17.12 7.78 0.91
N SER A 96 17.85 6.71 0.65
CA SER A 96 18.49 6.49 -0.66
C SER A 96 17.45 6.38 -1.78
N VAL A 97 16.38 5.61 -1.57
CA VAL A 97 15.29 5.46 -2.54
C VAL A 97 14.53 6.77 -2.75
N LEU A 98 14.31 7.58 -1.71
CA LEU A 98 13.63 8.87 -1.83
C LEU A 98 14.34 9.81 -2.82
N GLY A 99 15.68 9.83 -2.79
CA GLY A 99 16.47 10.64 -3.73
C GLY A 99 16.33 10.20 -5.19
N LYS A 100 16.09 8.89 -5.42
CA LYS A 100 15.97 8.32 -6.77
C LYS A 100 15.07 7.07 -6.77
N PRO A 101 13.74 7.22 -6.79
CA PRO A 101 12.83 6.10 -6.96
C PRO A 101 13.10 5.41 -8.30
N SER A 102 13.11 4.08 -8.31
CA SER A 102 13.51 3.29 -9.46
C SER A 102 12.65 2.05 -9.62
N ALA A 103 12.65 1.45 -10.82
CA ALA A 103 11.96 0.19 -11.09
C ALA A 103 12.42 -0.92 -10.12
N GLU A 104 13.70 -0.94 -9.76
CA GLU A 104 14.22 -1.87 -8.75
C GLU A 104 13.62 -1.66 -7.36
N SER A 105 13.28 -0.42 -7.01
CA SER A 105 12.63 -0.11 -5.73
C SER A 105 11.21 -0.67 -5.68
N ILE A 106 10.43 -0.50 -6.74
CA ILE A 106 9.09 -1.09 -6.88
C ILE A 106 9.17 -2.62 -6.89
N ARG A 107 10.10 -3.19 -7.67
CA ARG A 107 10.34 -4.64 -7.73
C ARG A 107 10.75 -5.20 -6.37
N HIS A 108 11.57 -4.48 -5.62
CA HIS A 108 11.95 -4.85 -4.24
C HIS A 108 10.71 -4.88 -3.34
N LEU A 109 9.87 -3.84 -3.36
CA LEU A 109 8.62 -3.82 -2.58
C LEU A 109 7.70 -4.97 -2.94
N TRP A 110 7.51 -5.25 -4.23
CA TRP A 110 6.73 -6.38 -4.72
C TRP A 110 7.24 -7.72 -4.17
N ARG A 111 8.54 -8.01 -4.33
CA ARG A 111 9.16 -9.25 -3.83
C ARG A 111 9.03 -9.39 -2.32
N ARG A 112 9.17 -8.29 -1.59
CA ARG A 112 9.02 -8.26 -0.13
C ARG A 112 7.58 -8.48 0.30
N TRP A 113 6.60 -7.91 -0.39
CA TRP A 113 5.18 -8.18 -0.10
C TRP A 113 4.83 -9.66 -0.28
N LEU A 114 5.33 -10.30 -1.35
CA LEU A 114 5.10 -11.73 -1.62
C LEU A 114 5.61 -12.65 -0.49
N THR A 115 6.67 -12.23 0.22
CA THR A 115 7.41 -13.10 1.15
C THR A 115 7.32 -12.67 2.62
N HIS A 116 7.14 -11.38 2.88
CA HIS A 116 7.32 -10.75 4.19
C HIS A 116 6.45 -9.47 4.33
N ALA A 117 5.13 -9.59 4.23
CA ALA A 117 4.29 -8.45 4.61
C ALA A 117 4.10 -8.40 6.13
N VAL A 118 4.03 -7.17 6.62
CA VAL A 118 3.86 -6.84 8.04
C VAL A 118 2.47 -7.24 8.54
N ILE A 119 1.45 -7.16 7.68
CA ILE A 119 0.08 -7.62 7.95
C ILE A 119 -0.54 -8.28 6.71
N ASP A 120 -1.65 -8.99 6.93
CA ASP A 120 -2.51 -9.55 5.91
C ASP A 120 -3.35 -8.44 5.22
N GLU A 121 -3.45 -8.44 3.89
CA GLU A 121 -4.22 -7.44 3.13
C GLU A 121 -5.72 -7.39 3.47
N PHE A 122 -6.31 -8.49 3.96
CA PHE A 122 -7.70 -8.54 4.39
C PHE A 122 -7.93 -8.01 5.79
N SER A 123 -6.85 -7.72 6.55
CA SER A 123 -6.98 -7.05 7.85
C SER A 123 -7.61 -5.66 7.78
N ARG A 124 -7.74 -5.06 6.59
CA ARG A 124 -8.46 -3.78 6.42
C ARG A 124 -9.98 -3.94 6.52
N ILE A 125 -10.50 -5.12 6.21
CA ILE A 125 -11.93 -5.42 6.24
C ILE A 125 -12.26 -5.79 7.68
N GLU A 126 -13.36 -5.30 8.23
CA GLU A 126 -13.80 -5.63 9.61
C GLU A 126 -15.27 -6.10 9.64
N GLN A 127 -15.95 -6.06 8.48
CA GLN A 127 -17.39 -6.33 8.33
C GLN A 127 -17.71 -7.83 8.24
N ILE A 128 -16.70 -8.69 8.03
CA ILE A 128 -16.92 -10.14 7.87
C ILE A 128 -16.74 -10.83 9.22
N LYS A 129 -17.87 -11.29 9.78
CA LYS A 129 -17.88 -12.03 11.05
C LYS A 129 -17.06 -13.33 10.92
N GLY A 130 -16.13 -13.55 11.86
CA GLY A 130 -15.33 -14.77 11.92
C GLY A 130 -14.14 -14.81 10.96
N GLN A 131 -13.87 -13.75 10.19
CA GLN A 131 -12.75 -13.72 9.22
C GLN A 131 -11.36 -13.93 9.85
N HIS A 132 -11.21 -13.63 11.14
CA HIS A 132 -9.98 -13.81 11.90
C HIS A 132 -9.87 -15.19 12.55
N ALA A 133 -10.89 -16.04 12.43
CA ALA A 133 -10.84 -17.39 12.98
C ALA A 133 -9.83 -18.25 12.19
N PRO A 134 -9.14 -19.20 12.85
CA PRO A 134 -8.20 -20.09 12.19
C PRO A 134 -8.85 -20.87 11.05
N ASN A 135 -8.10 -21.09 9.97
CA ASN A 135 -8.50 -21.91 8.81
C ASN A 135 -9.76 -21.44 8.06
N VAL A 136 -10.22 -20.19 8.25
CA VAL A 136 -11.33 -19.60 7.48
C VAL A 136 -10.87 -19.03 6.14
N LEU A 137 -9.71 -18.38 6.11
CA LEU A 137 -9.14 -17.79 4.90
C LEU A 137 -7.89 -18.56 4.47
N THR A 138 -7.71 -18.74 3.16
CA THR A 138 -6.45 -19.21 2.58
C THR A 138 -5.31 -18.31 3.05
N SER A 139 -4.16 -18.84 3.46
CA SER A 139 -3.08 -17.99 4.01
C SER A 139 -2.64 -16.86 3.05
N ALA A 140 -2.25 -15.71 3.59
CA ALA A 140 -1.73 -14.59 2.80
C ALA A 140 -0.60 -15.00 1.85
N LYS A 141 0.32 -15.84 2.34
CA LYS A 141 1.43 -16.37 1.54
C LYS A 141 0.92 -17.12 0.30
N THR A 142 -0.08 -17.98 0.46
CA THR A 142 -0.67 -18.73 -0.65
C THR A 142 -1.38 -17.80 -1.63
N ARG A 143 -2.21 -16.87 -1.13
CA ARG A 143 -2.94 -15.93 -2.00
C ARG A 143 -1.98 -15.06 -2.82
N ARG A 144 -0.94 -14.52 -2.19
CA ARG A 144 0.09 -13.70 -2.86
C ARG A 144 0.85 -14.46 -3.93
N ARG A 145 1.17 -15.73 -3.70
CA ARG A 145 1.74 -16.60 -4.73
C ARG A 145 0.81 -16.76 -5.93
N MET A 146 -0.48 -16.93 -5.70
CA MET A 146 -1.45 -17.02 -6.81
C MET A 146 -1.51 -15.72 -7.61
N VAL A 147 -1.49 -14.56 -6.93
CA VAL A 147 -1.41 -13.25 -7.62
C VAL A 147 -0.12 -13.17 -8.45
N ALA A 148 1.02 -13.56 -7.89
CA ALA A 148 2.30 -13.54 -8.61
C ALA A 148 2.29 -14.45 -9.85
N THR A 149 1.72 -15.65 -9.74
CA THR A 149 1.54 -16.55 -10.89
C THR A 149 0.62 -15.92 -11.94
N GLY A 150 -0.51 -15.36 -11.53
CA GLY A 150 -1.47 -14.74 -12.44
C GLY A 150 -0.87 -13.56 -13.21
N VAL A 151 -0.22 -12.63 -12.52
CA VAL A 151 0.43 -11.47 -13.16
C VAL A 151 1.62 -11.89 -14.02
N GLY A 152 2.40 -12.89 -13.58
CA GLY A 152 3.52 -13.42 -14.36
C GLY A 152 3.12 -14.10 -15.67
N HIS A 153 1.86 -14.53 -15.82
CA HIS A 153 1.32 -15.03 -17.09
C HIS A 153 0.84 -13.91 -18.04
N LEU A 154 0.73 -12.67 -17.55
CA LEU A 154 0.28 -11.51 -18.32
C LEU A 154 1.44 -10.66 -18.88
N SER A 155 2.68 -11.02 -18.57
CA SER A 155 3.92 -10.32 -18.96
C SER A 155 4.70 -11.14 -19.99
#